data_AF-A0A399I877-F1
#
_entry.id   AF-A0A399I877-F1
#
_cell.length_a   1.000
_cell.length_b   1.000
_cell.length_c   1.000
_cell.angle_alpha   90.00
_cell.angle_beta   90.00
_cell.angle_gamma   90.00
#
_symmetry.space_group_name_H-M   'P 1'
#
loop_
_entity.id
_entity.type
_entity.pdbx_description
1 polymer ?
#
loop_
_entity_poly.entity_id
_entity_poly.type
_entity_poly.pdbx_seq_one_letter_code
_entity_poly.pdbx_strand_id
1 'polypeptide(L)'
;MNKRMIMSVRGHVSLFLAVLTLLSSCGFAYGGSSREGNQALLLPPSQEDQTVLTRRLQTAKRDIEAFRIFAENFRSNGDSKALAQLQYPVDDFLKKHVDNLLSQSLQHATLETIRLSAEIMFIKARVFLDLNRGDAARSVVAEMKNQFGSYQKMSVELPGKTTTLDEGIRLLDEELAKSATNDRK
;
A
#
# COMPACT_ATOMS: atom_id res chain seq x y z
N MET A 1 18.96 11.33 -53.63
CA MET A 1 19.96 10.38 -53.13
C MET A 1 19.96 10.41 -51.60
N ASN A 2 19.58 9.29 -51.00
CA ASN A 2 19.50 9.02 -49.56
C ASN A 2 20.87 9.01 -48.86
N LYS A 3 20.90 9.45 -47.58
CA LYS A 3 21.68 8.90 -46.43
C LYS A 3 21.31 9.69 -45.16
N ARG A 4 20.36 9.22 -44.34
CA ARG A 4 20.55 8.50 -43.05
C ARG A 4 21.64 9.12 -42.17
N MET A 5 21.29 9.86 -41.11
CA MET A 5 20.85 9.38 -39.77
C MET A 5 21.90 8.47 -39.13
N ILE A 6 22.71 9.02 -38.21
CA ILE A 6 23.46 8.27 -37.20
C ILE A 6 23.18 8.90 -35.84
N MET A 7 22.70 8.02 -34.96
CA MET A 7 22.34 8.21 -33.56
C MET A 7 23.49 8.75 -32.72
N SER A 8 23.17 9.60 -31.74
CA SER A 8 23.92 9.64 -30.48
C SER A 8 22.95 9.36 -29.34
N VAL A 9 22.78 8.07 -29.07
CA VAL A 9 22.18 7.54 -27.84
C VAL A 9 23.26 7.61 -26.78
N ARG A 10 23.13 8.54 -25.82
CA ARG A 10 23.85 8.49 -24.56
C ARG A 10 23.23 9.51 -23.61
N GLY A 11 22.47 9.04 -22.63
CA GLY A 11 22.07 9.95 -21.55
C GLY A 11 21.00 9.52 -20.55
N HIS A 12 20.40 8.33 -20.60
CA HIS A 12 19.26 8.01 -19.70
C HIS A 12 19.39 6.67 -18.95
N VAL A 13 20.60 6.29 -18.51
CA VAL A 13 20.83 5.05 -17.72
C VAL A 13 21.40 5.35 -16.33
N SER A 14 21.10 6.51 -15.73
CA SER A 14 21.71 6.88 -14.44
C SER A 14 20.76 7.45 -13.38
N LEU A 15 19.47 7.13 -13.45
CA LEU A 15 18.49 7.53 -12.41
C LEU A 15 17.66 6.37 -11.83
N PHE A 16 18.09 5.12 -12.01
CA PHE A 16 17.33 3.93 -11.57
C PHE A 16 17.97 3.15 -10.40
N LEU A 17 19.11 3.59 -9.87
CA LEU A 17 19.80 2.90 -8.76
C LEU A 17 19.77 3.62 -7.40
N ALA A 18 19.17 4.81 -7.31
CA ALA A 18 19.23 5.63 -6.10
C ALA A 18 18.03 5.47 -5.14
N VAL A 19 16.94 4.81 -5.57
CA VAL A 19 15.73 4.65 -4.73
C VAL A 19 15.73 3.31 -3.97
N LEU A 20 16.51 2.33 -4.41
CA LEU A 20 16.59 1.02 -3.74
C LEU A 20 17.52 0.99 -2.51
N THR A 21 18.31 2.04 -2.26
CA THR A 21 19.30 2.09 -1.16
C THR A 21 18.80 2.80 0.10
N LEU A 22 17.60 3.40 0.10
CA LEU A 22 17.05 4.09 1.27
C LEU A 22 16.29 3.18 2.25
N LEU A 23 16.18 1.88 1.97
CA LEU A 23 15.53 0.90 2.87
C LEU A 23 16.52 0.08 3.72
N SER A 24 17.82 0.40 3.72
CA SER A 24 18.86 -0.40 4.39
C SER A 24 19.64 0.34 5.48
N SER A 25 19.11 1.43 6.05
CA SER A 25 19.79 2.18 7.12
C SER A 25 18.87 2.43 8.32
N CYS A 26 18.47 1.34 8.99
CA CYS A 26 18.18 1.33 10.42
C CYS A 26 18.90 0.14 11.05
N GLY A 27 20.23 0.16 10.90
CA GLY A 27 21.15 -0.68 11.67
C GLY A 27 21.29 -0.12 13.08
N PHE A 28 21.15 -1.02 14.04
CA PHE A 28 21.32 -0.88 15.48
C PHE A 28 22.50 0.01 15.89
N ALA A 29 22.24 1.02 16.72
CA ALA A 29 23.24 1.63 17.58
C ALA A 29 22.90 1.28 19.04
N TYR A 30 23.53 0.21 19.54
CA TYR A 30 23.63 -0.08 20.97
C TYR A 30 24.56 0.98 21.59
N GLY A 31 23.99 1.93 22.31
CA GLY A 31 24.72 2.92 23.10
C GLY A 31 24.27 2.84 24.54
N GLY A 32 25.02 2.10 25.36
CA GLY A 32 24.76 1.99 26.80
C GLY A 32 25.08 3.30 27.52
N SER A 33 24.13 3.77 28.33
CA SER A 33 24.39 4.57 29.52
C SER A 33 23.23 4.45 30.49
N SER A 34 23.58 4.15 31.74
CA SER A 34 22.76 3.81 32.89
C SER A 34 21.70 4.85 33.27
N ARG A 35 20.50 4.40 33.69
CA ARG A 35 20.04 4.41 35.10
C ARG A 35 18.54 4.11 35.23
N GLU A 36 18.26 3.32 36.26
CA GLU A 36 17.06 3.34 37.10
C GLU A 36 15.71 2.98 36.45
N GLY A 37 15.32 1.72 36.70
CA GLY A 37 13.97 1.40 37.14
C GLY A 37 12.89 1.46 36.08
N ASN A 38 12.66 0.34 35.39
CA ASN A 38 11.30 -0.10 35.13
C ASN A 38 11.31 -1.62 35.00
N GLN A 39 10.53 -2.26 35.86
CA GLN A 39 10.17 -3.67 35.71
C GLN A 39 9.60 -3.82 34.30
N ALA A 40 10.34 -4.52 33.43
CA ALA A 40 9.76 -5.05 32.21
C ALA A 40 8.72 -6.08 32.65
N LEU A 41 7.47 -5.62 32.77
CA LEU A 41 6.30 -6.49 32.76
C LEU A 41 6.42 -7.31 31.48
N LEU A 42 6.84 -8.56 31.64
CA LEU A 42 6.88 -9.53 30.55
C LEU A 42 5.45 -9.62 30.01
N LEU A 43 5.24 -9.01 28.85
CA LEU A 43 3.99 -9.11 28.13
C LEU A 43 3.76 -10.61 27.88
N PRO A 44 2.53 -11.12 28.09
CA PRO A 44 2.23 -12.48 27.71
C PRO A 44 2.55 -12.66 26.21
N PRO A 45 3.05 -13.84 25.78
CA PRO A 45 3.54 -14.08 24.42
C PRO A 45 2.52 -13.68 23.33
N SER A 46 1.22 -13.81 23.61
CA SER A 46 0.14 -13.38 22.71
C SER A 46 0.10 -11.86 22.47
N GLN A 47 0.53 -11.05 23.44
CA GLN A 47 0.52 -9.60 23.35
C GLN A 47 1.78 -9.09 22.61
N GLU A 48 2.92 -9.77 22.75
CA GLU A 48 4.11 -9.48 21.96
C GLU A 48 3.86 -9.72 20.46
N ASP A 49 3.30 -10.88 20.11
CA ASP A 49 2.94 -11.22 18.72
C ASP A 49 1.99 -10.19 18.10
N GLN A 50 1.02 -9.71 18.87
CA GLN A 50 0.06 -8.71 18.41
C GLN A 50 0.69 -7.34 18.18
N THR A 51 1.62 -6.92 19.04
CA THR A 51 2.35 -5.65 18.85
C THR A 51 3.27 -5.71 17.62
N VAL A 52 3.92 -6.85 17.38
CA VAL A 52 4.75 -7.09 16.20
C VAL A 52 3.90 -7.05 14.93
N LEU A 53 2.77 -7.74 14.91
CA LEU A 53 1.84 -7.73 13.77
C LEU A 53 1.34 -6.31 13.46
N THR A 54 0.92 -5.57 14.48
CA THR A 54 0.44 -4.18 14.32
C THR A 54 1.51 -3.29 13.72
N ARG A 55 2.76 -3.39 14.19
CA ARG A 55 3.90 -2.65 13.61
C ARG A 55 4.15 -3.03 12.16
N ARG A 56 4.05 -4.32 11.81
CA ARG A 56 4.22 -4.80 10.43
C ARG A 56 3.10 -4.29 9.52
N LEU A 57 1.85 -4.27 9.98
CA LEU A 57 0.73 -3.68 9.26
C LEU A 57 0.92 -2.18 9.03
N GLN A 58 1.36 -1.42 10.05
CA GLN A 58 1.66 0.01 9.90
C GLN A 58 2.77 0.27 8.88
N THR A 59 3.83 -0.54 8.86
CA THR A 59 4.87 -0.46 7.82
C THR A 59 4.29 -0.78 6.44
N ALA A 60 3.53 -1.86 6.31
CA ALA A 60 2.88 -2.20 5.04
C ALA A 60 1.94 -1.09 4.54
N LYS A 61 1.17 -0.45 5.44
CA LYS A 61 0.33 0.73 5.12
C LYS A 61 1.15 1.88 4.53
N ARG A 62 2.31 2.18 5.11
CA ARG A 62 3.19 3.25 4.59
C ARG A 62 3.80 2.90 3.24
N ASP A 63 4.24 1.67 3.08
CA ASP A 63 4.91 1.22 1.85
C ASP A 63 3.92 1.14 0.66
N ILE A 64 2.71 0.63 0.89
CA ILE A 64 1.67 0.60 -0.14
C ILE A 64 1.17 2.01 -0.50
N GLU A 65 1.16 2.94 0.46
CA GLU A 65 0.85 4.35 0.22
C GLU A 65 1.92 5.02 -0.66
N ALA A 66 3.20 4.67 -0.49
CA ALA A 66 4.24 5.14 -1.39
C ALA A 66 4.00 4.67 -2.84
N PHE A 67 3.61 3.41 -3.04
CA PHE A 67 3.21 2.90 -4.37
C PHE A 67 2.03 3.68 -4.95
N ARG A 68 1.01 4.01 -4.13
CA ARG A 68 -0.13 4.83 -4.55
C ARG A 68 0.33 6.19 -5.06
N ILE A 69 1.16 6.89 -4.29
CA ILE A 69 1.67 8.22 -4.67
C ILE A 69 2.45 8.16 -5.99
N PHE A 70 3.29 7.14 -6.18
CA PHE A 70 4.01 6.96 -7.45
C PHE A 70 3.07 6.68 -8.62
N ALA A 71 2.10 5.78 -8.45
CA ALA A 71 1.12 5.46 -9.48
C ALA A 71 0.27 6.68 -9.86
N GLU A 72 -0.26 7.41 -8.86
CA GLU A 72 -1.02 8.64 -9.05
C GLU A 72 -0.21 9.70 -9.80
N ASN A 73 1.07 9.88 -9.46
CA ASN A 73 1.95 10.83 -10.14
C ASN A 73 2.20 10.43 -11.61
N PHE A 74 2.54 9.17 -11.89
CA PHE A 74 2.76 8.73 -13.27
C PHE A 74 1.48 8.82 -14.11
N ARG A 75 0.33 8.47 -13.52
CA ARG A 75 -0.98 8.61 -14.16
C ARG A 75 -1.31 10.06 -14.50
N SER A 76 -1.14 10.97 -13.54
CA SER A 76 -1.44 12.39 -13.71
C SER A 76 -0.54 13.05 -14.76
N ASN A 77 0.71 12.58 -14.89
CA ASN A 77 1.65 13.06 -15.90
C ASN A 77 1.53 12.34 -17.26
N GLY A 78 0.64 11.35 -17.40
CA GLY A 78 0.48 10.58 -18.63
C GLY A 78 1.64 9.62 -18.95
N ASP A 79 2.49 9.29 -17.99
CA ASP A 79 3.63 8.37 -18.18
C ASP A 79 3.17 6.91 -18.12
N SER A 80 2.56 6.47 -19.22
CA SER A 80 2.08 5.10 -19.40
C SER A 80 3.18 4.04 -19.29
N LYS A 81 4.43 4.38 -19.66
CA LYS A 81 5.56 3.45 -19.59
C LYS A 81 5.97 3.22 -18.13
N ALA A 82 6.12 4.28 -17.34
CA ALA A 82 6.42 4.15 -15.92
C ALA A 82 5.29 3.43 -15.17
N LEU A 83 4.03 3.73 -15.49
CA LEU A 83 2.88 3.00 -14.94
C LEU A 83 2.96 1.49 -15.23
N ALA A 84 3.24 1.11 -16.48
CA ALA A 84 3.38 -0.30 -16.85
C ALA A 84 4.54 -0.99 -16.12
N GLN A 85 5.67 -0.30 -15.96
CA GLN A 85 6.84 -0.80 -15.22
C GLN A 85 6.57 -0.94 -13.72
N LEU A 86 5.66 -0.13 -13.16
CA LEU A 86 5.30 -0.17 -11.74
C LEU A 86 4.43 -1.39 -11.39
N GLN A 87 3.72 -1.98 -12.35
CA GLN A 87 2.78 -3.07 -12.09
C GLN A 87 3.44 -4.29 -11.45
N TYR A 88 4.57 -4.75 -12.00
CA TYR A 88 5.24 -5.95 -11.48
C TYR A 88 5.79 -5.77 -10.05
N PRO A 89 6.54 -4.69 -9.73
CA PRO A 89 6.95 -4.42 -8.35
C PRO A 89 5.78 -4.34 -7.37
N VAL A 90 4.66 -3.72 -7.77
CA VAL A 90 3.45 -3.65 -6.94
C VAL A 90 2.87 -5.05 -6.72
N ASP A 91 2.67 -5.84 -7.77
CA ASP A 91 2.12 -7.19 -7.64
C ASP A 91 3.00 -8.10 -6.77
N ASP A 92 4.32 -8.03 -6.94
CA ASP A 92 5.27 -8.81 -6.15
C ASP A 92 5.22 -8.41 -4.67
N PHE A 93 5.19 -7.12 -4.38
CA PHE A 93 5.08 -6.60 -3.02
C PHE A 93 3.76 -6.99 -2.36
N LEU A 94 2.64 -6.82 -3.06
CA LEU A 94 1.31 -7.16 -2.55
C LEU A 94 1.23 -8.65 -2.20
N LYS A 95 1.63 -9.51 -3.14
CA LYS A 95 1.55 -10.97 -2.96
C LYS A 95 2.48 -11.49 -1.88
N LYS A 96 3.72 -11.00 -1.81
CA LYS A 96 4.73 -11.52 -0.86
C LYS A 96 4.58 -10.94 0.54
N HIS A 97 4.11 -9.72 0.67
CA HIS A 97 4.13 -9.00 1.94
C HIS A 97 2.73 -8.63 2.42
N VAL A 98 1.95 -7.90 1.64
CA VAL A 98 0.67 -7.34 2.09
C VAL A 98 -0.38 -8.43 2.32
N ASP A 99 -0.57 -9.32 1.35
CA ASP A 99 -1.64 -10.33 1.40
C ASP A 99 -1.39 -11.36 2.51
N ASN A 100 -0.13 -11.68 2.76
CA ASN A 100 0.28 -12.54 3.87
C ASN A 100 -0.02 -11.88 5.23
N LEU A 101 0.24 -10.58 5.37
CA LEU A 101 -0.06 -9.83 6.60
C LEU A 101 -1.56 -9.69 6.85
N LEU A 102 -2.34 -9.43 5.80
CA LEU A 102 -3.81 -9.38 5.89
C LEU A 102 -4.38 -10.75 6.27
N SER A 103 -3.83 -11.84 5.73
CA SER A 103 -4.25 -13.19 6.13
C SER A 103 -3.93 -13.49 7.61
N GLN A 104 -2.77 -13.03 8.09
CA GLN A 104 -2.37 -13.17 9.50
C GLN A 104 -3.26 -12.32 10.44
N SER A 105 -3.66 -11.12 10.02
CA SER A 105 -4.48 -10.23 10.84
C SER A 105 -5.89 -10.76 11.07
N LEU A 106 -6.43 -11.55 10.14
CA LEU A 106 -7.72 -12.24 10.31
C LEU A 106 -7.68 -13.32 11.39
N GLN A 107 -6.53 -13.98 11.60
CA GLN A 107 -6.37 -15.03 12.62
C GLN A 107 -6.28 -14.44 14.04
N HIS A 108 -5.77 -13.21 14.16
CA HIS A 108 -5.60 -12.48 15.42
C HIS A 108 -6.36 -11.15 15.37
N ALA A 109 -7.65 -11.25 15.06
CA ALA A 109 -8.50 -10.09 14.82
C ALA A 109 -8.76 -9.31 16.11
N THR A 110 -8.27 -8.07 16.15
CA THR A 110 -8.62 -7.07 17.15
C THR A 110 -9.11 -5.82 16.44
N LEU A 111 -9.79 -4.93 17.15
CA LEU A 111 -10.35 -3.73 16.52
C LEU A 111 -9.28 -2.90 15.79
N GLU A 112 -8.08 -2.80 16.37
CA GLU A 112 -6.95 -2.10 15.76
C GLU A 112 -6.42 -2.81 14.50
N THR A 113 -6.24 -4.14 14.54
CA THR A 113 -5.75 -4.88 13.38
C THR A 113 -6.78 -4.92 12.25
N ILE A 114 -8.08 -4.97 12.58
CA ILE A 114 -9.18 -4.84 11.61
C ILE A 114 -9.15 -3.46 10.97
N ARG A 115 -9.05 -2.38 11.77
CA ARG A 115 -8.95 -1.01 11.27
C ARG A 115 -7.79 -0.85 10.29
N LEU A 116 -6.59 -1.28 10.68
CA LEU A 116 -5.39 -1.21 9.84
C LEU A 116 -5.54 -2.04 8.57
N SER A 117 -6.12 -3.24 8.67
CA SER A 117 -6.35 -4.11 7.51
C SER A 117 -7.32 -3.44 6.51
N ALA A 118 -8.39 -2.82 7.00
CA ALA A 118 -9.34 -2.09 6.17
C ALA A 118 -8.69 -0.87 5.47
N GLU A 119 -7.86 -0.10 6.20
CA GLU A 119 -7.08 1.01 5.64
C GLU A 119 -6.11 0.53 4.54
N ILE A 120 -5.40 -0.57 4.78
CA ILE A 120 -4.48 -1.17 3.79
C ILE A 120 -5.24 -1.65 2.55
N MET A 121 -6.39 -2.31 2.71
CA MET A 121 -7.19 -2.78 1.58
C MET A 121 -7.77 -1.61 0.78
N PHE A 122 -8.15 -0.51 1.44
CA PHE A 122 -8.54 0.72 0.76
C PHE A 122 -7.40 1.25 -0.13
N ILE A 123 -6.18 1.36 0.42
CA ILE A 123 -5.02 1.83 -0.34
C ILE A 123 -4.69 0.86 -1.48
N LYS A 124 -4.79 -0.46 -1.25
CA LYS A 124 -4.62 -1.49 -2.29
C LYS A 124 -5.59 -1.31 -3.46
N ALA A 125 -6.87 -1.06 -3.17
CA ALA A 125 -7.87 -0.79 -4.21
C ALA A 125 -7.53 0.49 -5.00
N ARG A 126 -7.10 1.56 -4.31
CA ARG A 126 -6.65 2.81 -4.95
C ARG A 126 -5.43 2.61 -5.84
N VAL A 127 -4.43 1.86 -5.40
CA VAL A 127 -3.26 1.51 -6.22
C VAL A 127 -3.69 0.82 -7.51
N PHE A 128 -4.63 -0.13 -7.44
CA PHE A 128 -5.12 -0.78 -8.65
C PHE A 128 -5.90 0.17 -9.58
N LEU A 129 -6.67 1.11 -9.03
CA LEU A 129 -7.32 2.15 -9.83
C LEU A 129 -6.29 3.04 -10.53
N ASP A 130 -5.23 3.45 -9.83
CA ASP A 130 -4.16 4.29 -10.37
C ASP A 130 -3.31 3.57 -11.43
N LEU A 131 -3.21 2.24 -11.34
CA LEU A 131 -2.60 1.38 -12.35
C LEU A 131 -3.54 0.98 -13.50
N ASN A 132 -4.74 1.58 -13.60
CA ASN A 132 -5.78 1.24 -14.57
C ASN A 132 -6.22 -0.24 -14.55
N ARG A 133 -6.26 -0.86 -13.36
CA ARG A 133 -6.65 -2.26 -13.13
C ARG A 133 -8.00 -2.34 -12.42
N GLY A 134 -9.05 -1.87 -13.09
CA GLY A 134 -10.41 -1.79 -12.54
C GLY A 134 -10.96 -3.12 -12.01
N ASP A 135 -10.69 -4.25 -12.68
CA ASP A 135 -11.15 -5.58 -12.22
C ASP A 135 -10.49 -6.03 -10.91
N ALA A 136 -9.21 -5.73 -10.73
CA ALA A 136 -8.48 -6.03 -9.50
C ALA A 136 -9.00 -5.14 -8.35
N ALA A 137 -9.22 -3.85 -8.61
CA ALA A 137 -9.84 -2.94 -7.65
C ALA A 137 -11.25 -3.38 -7.25
N ARG A 138 -12.10 -3.79 -8.21
CA ARG A 138 -13.43 -4.36 -7.92
C ARG A 138 -13.37 -5.56 -7.01
N SER A 139 -12.44 -6.48 -7.28
CA SER A 139 -12.23 -7.67 -6.45
C SER A 139 -11.87 -7.31 -5.01
N VAL A 140 -10.96 -6.35 -4.81
CA VAL A 140 -10.59 -5.87 -3.47
C VAL A 140 -11.77 -5.21 -2.75
N VAL A 141 -12.55 -4.37 -3.45
CA VAL A 141 -13.73 -3.72 -2.84
C VAL A 141 -14.79 -4.75 -2.43
N ALA A 142 -15.02 -5.77 -3.26
CA ALA A 142 -15.93 -6.87 -2.91
C ALA A 142 -15.42 -7.63 -1.67
N GLU A 143 -14.11 -7.89 -1.60
CA GLU A 143 -13.49 -8.52 -0.43
C GLU A 143 -13.65 -7.66 0.83
N MET A 144 -13.43 -6.34 0.75
CA MET A 144 -13.63 -5.41 1.87
C MET A 144 -15.07 -5.45 2.40
N LYS A 145 -16.07 -5.46 1.50
CA LYS A 145 -17.49 -5.55 1.88
C LYS A 145 -17.79 -6.84 2.62
N ASN A 146 -17.22 -7.96 2.15
CA ASN A 146 -17.42 -9.27 2.76
C ASN A 146 -16.73 -9.38 4.13
N GLN A 147 -15.47 -8.93 4.23
CA GLN A 147 -14.68 -9.07 5.46
C GLN A 147 -15.10 -8.07 6.54
N PHE A 148 -15.46 -6.84 6.17
CA PHE A 148 -15.67 -5.76 7.12
C PHE A 148 -17.12 -5.26 7.21
N GLY A 149 -18.09 -6.00 6.67
CA GLY A 149 -19.51 -5.62 6.69
C GLY A 149 -20.03 -5.28 8.10
N SER A 150 -19.57 -6.00 9.13
CA SER A 150 -19.94 -5.76 10.53
C SER A 150 -19.30 -4.50 11.15
N TYR A 151 -18.33 -3.88 10.46
CA TYR A 151 -17.52 -2.78 10.98
C TYR A 151 -17.68 -1.47 10.19
N GLN A 152 -18.76 -1.34 9.42
CA GLN A 152 -19.03 -0.18 8.55
C GLN A 152 -18.90 1.20 9.24
N LYS A 153 -19.30 1.30 10.51
CA LYS A 153 -19.25 2.56 11.29
C LYS A 153 -17.89 2.85 11.94
N MET A 154 -16.90 1.96 11.77
CA MET A 154 -15.57 2.16 12.32
C MET A 154 -14.89 3.36 11.65
N SER A 155 -14.21 4.18 12.45
CA SER A 155 -13.36 5.27 11.96
C SER A 155 -12.06 4.70 11.37
N VAL A 156 -11.74 5.14 10.16
CA VAL A 156 -10.54 4.76 9.40
C VAL A 156 -9.80 6.00 8.90
N GLU A 157 -8.48 5.92 8.89
CA GLU A 157 -7.60 6.95 8.35
C GLU A 157 -7.21 6.61 6.92
N LEU A 158 -7.86 7.29 5.97
CA LEU A 158 -7.63 7.16 4.54
C LEU A 158 -6.73 8.29 4.03
N PRO A 159 -6.15 8.19 2.82
CA PRO A 159 -5.33 9.25 2.25
C PRO A 159 -6.04 10.61 2.28
N GLY A 160 -5.48 11.55 3.04
CA GLY A 160 -5.97 12.92 3.16
C GLY A 160 -7.19 13.14 4.06
N LYS A 161 -7.80 12.09 4.65
CA LYS A 161 -8.94 12.26 5.57
C LYS A 161 -9.20 11.07 6.49
N THR A 162 -9.76 11.37 7.66
CA THR A 162 -10.41 10.38 8.53
C THR A 162 -11.90 10.31 8.21
N THR A 163 -12.44 9.11 8.05
CA THR A 163 -13.84 8.88 7.69
C THR A 163 -14.34 7.54 8.23
N THR A 164 -15.61 7.19 8.02
CA THR A 164 -16.11 5.84 8.28
C THR A 164 -15.68 4.86 7.18
N LEU A 165 -15.56 3.58 7.53
CA LEU A 165 -15.21 2.54 6.57
C LEU A 165 -16.25 2.42 5.44
N ASP A 166 -17.53 2.53 5.77
CA ASP A 166 -18.62 2.52 4.79
C ASP A 166 -18.46 3.65 3.75
N GLU A 167 -18.19 4.87 4.23
CA GLU A 167 -17.95 6.01 3.34
C GLU A 167 -16.70 5.81 2.48
N GLY A 168 -15.63 5.21 3.04
CA GLY A 168 -14.46 4.81 2.27
C GLY A 168 -14.81 3.84 1.13
N ILE A 169 -15.52 2.76 1.43
CA ILE A 169 -15.94 1.77 0.43
C ILE A 169 -16.82 2.41 -0.65
N ARG A 170 -17.76 3.29 -0.25
CA ARG A 170 -18.65 4.01 -1.16
C ARG A 170 -17.88 4.87 -2.17
N LEU A 171 -16.82 5.56 -1.74
CA LEU A 171 -15.98 6.37 -2.63
C LEU A 171 -15.26 5.53 -3.69
N LEU A 172 -14.79 4.33 -3.31
CA LEU A 172 -14.17 3.41 -4.26
C LEU A 172 -15.19 2.91 -5.30
N ASP A 173 -16.42 2.58 -4.88
CA ASP A 173 -17.49 2.18 -5.80
C ASP A 173 -17.84 3.28 -6.80
N GLU A 174 -17.94 4.53 -6.35
CA GLU A 174 -18.23 5.67 -7.23
C GLU A 174 -17.14 5.88 -8.28
N GLU A 175 -15.87 5.75 -7.89
CA GLU A 175 -14.75 5.88 -8.80
C GLU A 175 -14.67 4.71 -9.79
N LEU A 176 -14.97 3.49 -9.33
CA LEU A 176 -15.11 2.32 -10.19
C LEU A 176 -16.25 2.46 -11.21
N ALA A 177 -17.36 3.09 -10.83
CA ALA A 177 -18.45 3.39 -11.76
C ALA A 177 -18.06 4.45 -12.80
N LYS A 178 -17.29 5.48 -12.41
CA LYS A 178 -16.78 6.53 -13.30
C LYS A 178 -15.75 6.00 -14.30
N SER A 179 -14.84 5.12 -13.86
CA SER A 179 -13.86 4.49 -14.76
C SER A 179 -14.54 3.62 -15.83
N ALA A 180 -15.53 2.81 -15.45
CA ALA A 180 -16.26 1.94 -16.38
C ALA A 180 -17.07 2.70 -17.46
N THR A 181 -17.44 3.95 -17.20
CA THR A 181 -18.16 4.81 -18.17
C THR A 181 -17.23 5.53 -19.14
N ASN A 182 -15.97 5.78 -18.75
CA ASN A 182 -14.97 6.38 -19.63
C ASN A 182 -14.39 5.37 -20.63
N ASP A 183 -14.31 4.08 -20.29
CA ASP A 183 -13.81 3.03 -21.21
C ASP A 183 -14.78 2.70 -22.36
N ARG A 184 -16.00 3.28 -22.38
CA ARG A 184 -17.03 3.06 -23.41
C ARG A 184 -17.14 4.19 -24.45
N LYS A 185 -16.29 5.20 -24.38
CA LYS A 185 -16.21 6.31 -25.35
C LYS A 185 -14.97 6.18 -26.22
#